data_AF-A0AA41YUE2-F1
#
_entry.id   AF-A0AA41YUE2-F1
#
_cell.length_a   1.000
_cell.length_b   1.000
_cell.length_c   1.000
_cell.angle_alpha   90.00
_cell.angle_beta   90.00
_cell.angle_gamma   90.00
#
_symmetry.space_group_name_H-M   'P 1'
#
loop_
_entity.id
_entity.type
_entity.pdbx_description
1 polymer ?
#
loop_
_entity_poly.entity_id
_entity_poly.type
_entity_poly.pdbx_seq_one_letter_code
_entity_poly.pdbx_strand_id
1 'polypeptide(L)' 'MEEVSEVVVGLLMLVLGFLGLVMASGALDNEIYIFGLSLAGFALVFELGLIRRHFDRKDAARVRVGRHV' A
#
# COMPACT_ATOMS: atom_id res chain seq x y z
N MET A 1 -12.03 14.60 -0.23
CA MET A 1 -12.68 13.26 -0.21
C MET A 1 -11.74 12.19 -0.77
N GLU A 2 -11.09 12.39 -1.93
CA GLU A 2 -10.12 11.39 -2.49
C GLU A 2 -8.96 11.08 -1.54
N GLU A 3 -8.31 12.08 -0.95
CA GLU A 3 -7.15 11.86 -0.05
C GLU A 3 -7.52 11.04 1.19
N VAL A 4 -8.69 11.29 1.78
CA VAL A 4 -9.19 10.53 2.94
C VAL A 4 -9.45 9.07 2.53
N SER A 5 -10.01 8.84 1.34
CA SER A 5 -10.22 7.48 0.83
C SER A 5 -8.91 6.74 0.60
N GLU A 6 -7.89 7.41 0.06
CA GLU A 6 -6.57 6.81 -0.15
C GLU A 6 -5.92 6.42 1.18
N VAL A 7 -5.99 7.29 2.19
CA VAL A 7 -5.47 7.01 3.54
C VAL A 7 -6.21 5.85 4.20
N VAL A 8 -7.54 5.81 4.11
CA VAL A 8 -8.34 4.72 4.69
C VAL A 8 -8.01 3.38 4.02
N VAL A 9 -7.89 3.37 2.69
CA VAL A 9 -7.56 2.15 1.95
C VAL A 9 -6.14 1.69 2.28
N GLY A 10 -5.17 2.60 2.37
CA GLY A 10 -3.80 2.26 2.79
C GLY A 10 -3.76 1.70 4.21
N LEU A 11 -4.49 2.32 5.15
CA LEU A 11 -4.57 1.81 6.51
C LEU A 11 -5.18 0.39 6.57
N LEU A 12 -6.23 0.13 5.80
CA LEU A 12 -6.84 -1.20 5.70
C LEU A 12 -5.84 -2.21 5.10
N MET A 13 -5.10 -1.84 4.06
CA MET A 13 -4.09 -2.72 3.47
C MET A 13 -2.92 -2.99 4.40
N LEU A 14 -2.49 -2.01 5.18
CA LEU A 14 -1.46 -2.21 6.20
C LEU A 14 -1.92 -3.22 7.27
N VAL A 15 -3.17 -3.14 7.72
CA VAL A 15 -3.75 -4.12 8.66
C VAL A 15 -3.83 -5.51 8.02
N LEU A 16 -4.26 -5.61 6.76
CA LEU A 16 -4.33 -6.89 6.04
C LEU A 16 -2.94 -7.50 5.81
N GLY A 17 -1.95 -6.69 5.45
CA GLY A 17 -0.56 -7.14 5.30
C GLY A 17 0.04 -7.62 6.60
N PHE A 18 -0.22 -6.89 7.70
CA PHE A 18 0.20 -7.31 9.04
C PHE A 18 -0.48 -8.62 9.47
N LEU A 19 -1.77 -8.79 9.19
CA LEU A 19 -2.48 -10.04 9.44
C LEU A 19 -1.89 -11.19 8.61
N GLY A 20 -1.52 -10.93 7.36
CA GLY A 20 -0.79 -11.88 6.50
C GLY A 20 0.51 -12.36 7.12
N LEU A 21 1.32 -11.45 7.68
CA LEU A 21 2.54 -11.77 8.42
C LEU A 21 2.26 -12.61 9.67
N VAL A 22 1.22 -12.27 10.43
CA VAL A 22 0.82 -13.05 11.61
C VAL A 22 0.43 -14.48 11.20
N MET A 23 -0.39 -14.63 10.16
CA MET A 23 -0.77 -15.95 9.62
C MET A 23 0.45 -16.74 9.15
N ALA A 24 1.35 -16.12 8.39
CA ALA A 24 2.57 -16.78 7.92
C ALA A 24 3.47 -17.21 9.08
N SER A 25 3.57 -16.41 10.14
CA SER A 25 4.43 -16.72 11.30
C SER A 25 3.93 -17.92 12.12
N GLY A 26 2.63 -18.19 12.11
CA GLY A 26 1.99 -19.29 12.85
C GLY A 26 1.53 -20.44 11.97
N ALA A 27 1.89 -20.47 10.69
CA ALA A 27 1.42 -21.47 9.74
C ALA A 27 1.99 -22.86 10.08
N LEU A 28 1.11 -23.86 10.20
CA LEU A 28 1.48 -25.27 10.37
C LEU A 28 1.63 -25.99 9.03
N ASP A 29 1.04 -25.42 7.99
CA ASP A 29 0.99 -25.91 6.62
C ASP A 29 1.57 -24.88 5.64
N ASN A 30 2.12 -25.38 4.53
CA ASN A 30 2.84 -24.56 3.56
C ASN A 30 1.89 -23.63 2.79
N GLU A 31 0.64 -24.02 2.64
CA GLU A 31 -0.40 -23.28 1.96
C GLU A 31 -0.71 -21.97 2.69
N ILE A 32 -0.96 -22.02 4.00
CA ILE A 32 -1.18 -20.82 4.83
C ILE A 32 0.07 -19.95 4.89
N TYR A 33 1.27 -20.56 4.94
CA TYR A 33 2.53 -19.81 4.92
C TYR A 33 2.67 -18.98 3.63
N ILE A 34 2.50 -19.62 2.47
CA ILE A 34 2.61 -18.95 1.17
C ILE A 34 1.51 -17.90 1.01
N PHE A 35 0.28 -18.20 1.45
CA PHE A 35 -0.84 -17.26 1.41
C PHE A 35 -0.56 -16.01 2.25
N GLY A 36 -0.18 -16.18 3.51
CA GLY A 36 0.14 -15.07 4.42
C GLY A 36 1.30 -14.21 3.91
N LEU A 37 2.36 -14.85 3.41
CA LEU A 37 3.51 -14.15 2.85
C LEU A 37 3.15 -13.39 1.56
N SER A 38 2.31 -13.99 0.70
CA SER A 38 1.83 -13.32 -0.53
C SER A 38 0.95 -12.13 -0.22
N LEU A 39 0.07 -12.24 0.80
CA LEU A 39 -0.78 -11.14 1.26
C LEU A 39 0.06 -9.98 1.82
N ALA A 40 1.06 -10.30 2.65
CA ALA A 40 1.98 -9.30 3.18
C ALA A 40 2.80 -8.62 2.07
N GLY A 41 3.34 -9.40 1.13
CA GLY A 41 4.09 -8.90 -0.02
C GLY A 41 3.22 -8.00 -0.91
N PHE A 42 2.00 -8.42 -1.20
CA PHE A 42 1.04 -7.62 -1.96
C PHE A 42 0.71 -6.29 -1.27
N ALA A 43 0.41 -6.32 0.03
CA ALA A 43 0.13 -5.11 0.80
C ALA A 43 1.31 -4.14 0.77
N LEU A 44 2.54 -4.63 0.88
CA LEU A 44 3.74 -3.80 0.84
C LEU A 44 3.93 -3.12 -0.53
N VAL A 45 3.73 -3.86 -1.62
CA VAL A 45 3.77 -3.30 -2.98
C VAL A 45 2.64 -2.28 -3.18
N PHE A 46 1.45 -2.56 -2.65
CA PHE A 46 0.30 -1.66 -2.73
C PHE A 46 0.57 -0.33 -2.02
N GLU A 47 1.09 -0.36 -0.79
CA GLU A 47 1.45 0.84 -0.02
C GLU A 47 2.49 1.69 -0.75
N LEU A 48 3.54 1.06 -1.28
CA LEU A 48 4.56 1.77 -2.08
C LEU A 48 3.96 2.43 -3.33
N GLY A 49 3.02 1.75 -3.99
CA GLY A 49 2.29 2.28 -5.13
C GLY A 49 1.41 3.48 -4.75
N LEU A 50 0.72 3.42 -3.61
CA LEU A 50 -0.11 4.50 -3.10
C LEU A 50 0.73 5.74 -2.78
N ILE A 51 1.85 5.55 -2.07
CA ILE A 51 2.80 6.61 -1.75
C ILE A 51 3.33 7.24 -3.03
N ARG A 52 3.79 6.43 -3.99
CA ARG A 52 4.32 6.93 -5.26
C ARG A 52 3.28 7.76 -6.01
N ARG A 53 2.04 7.27 -6.13
CA ARG A 53 0.94 7.99 -6.79
C ARG A 53 0.66 9.34 -6.12
N HIS A 54 0.73 9.39 -4.79
CA HIS A 54 0.54 10.64 -4.03
C HIS A 54 1.62 11.68 -4.35
N PHE A 55 2.88 11.27 -4.42
CA PHE A 55 3.99 12.16 -4.78
C PHE A 55 3.96 12.55 -6.26
N ASP A 56 3.70 11.62 -7.17
CA ASP A 56 3.55 11.90 -8.60
C ASP A 56 2.46 12.97 -8.86
N ARG A 57 1.34 12.91 -8.12
CA ARG A 57 0.27 13.93 -8.16
C ARG A 57 0.77 15.30 -7.68
N LYS A 58 1.53 15.35 -6.60
CA LYS A 58 2.09 16.60 -6.05
C LYS A 58 3.13 17.22 -6.98
N ASP A 59 3.98 16.41 -7.57
CA ASP A 59 5.03 16.88 -8.49
C ASP A 59 4.42 17.38 -9.80
N ALA A 60 3.41 16.68 -10.34
CA ALA A 60 2.66 17.15 -11.50
C ALA A 60 1.97 18.51 -11.24
N ALA A 61 1.44 18.73 -10.03
CA ALA A 61 0.87 20.01 -9.64
C ALA A 61 1.92 21.14 -9.59
N ARG A 62 3.12 20.87 -9.03
CA ARG A 62 4.23 21.84 -8.98
C ARG A 62 4.73 22.24 -10.36
N VAL A 63 4.92 21.27 -11.26
CA VAL A 63 5.37 21.53 -12.65
C VAL A 63 4.37 22.40 -13.41
N ARG A 64 3.07 22.24 -13.16
CA ARG A 64 2.02 23.05 -13.79
C ARG A 64 2.06 24.51 -13.35
N VAL A 65 2.38 24.78 -12.09
CA VAL A 65 2.51 26.14 -11.54
C VAL A 65 3.75 26.85 -12.10
N GLY A 66 4.89 26.15 -12.20
CA GLY A 66 6.14 26.72 -12.74
C GLY A 66 6.13 27.04 -14.24
N ARG A 67 5.12 26.57 -15.00
CA ARG A 67 4.98 26.86 -16.45
C ARG A 67 4.20 28.16 -16.75
N HIS A 68 3.55 28.73 -15.73
CA HIS A 68 2.78 29.97 -15.86
C HIS A 68 3.54 31.22 -15.39
N VAL A 69 4.83 31.10 -15.08
CA VAL A 69 5.75 32.18 -14.72
C VAL A 69 6.83 32.29 -15.78
#